data_AF-A0A964GCD7-F1
#
_entry.id   AF-A0A964GCD7-F1
#
_cell.length_a   1.000
_cell.length_b   1.000
_cell.length_c   1.000
_cell.angle_alpha   90.00
_cell.angle_beta   90.00
_cell.angle_gamma   90.00
#
_symmetry.space_group_name_H-M   'P 1'
#
loop_
_entity.id
_entity.type
_entity.pdbx_description
1 polymer ?
#
loop_
_entity_poly.entity_id
_entity_poly.type
_entity_poly.pdbx_seq_one_letter_code
_entity_poly.pdbx_strand_id
1 'polypeptide(L)'
;MNKVRVAIPAWVIERKIMVVYLDINEEFSKEFSDVMQMAPEKKFYEFVAKHVNAYLQEGMMPPTEIAPAIINLVDDYKAGRSMTLRAGDYISLQNYLRKGK
;
A
#
# COMPACT_ATOMS: atom_id res chain seq x y z
N MET A 1 -7.68 17.04 40.59
CA MET A 1 -6.68 16.59 39.59
C MET A 1 -6.29 17.78 38.72
N ASN A 2 -5.09 18.34 38.92
CA ASN A 2 -4.57 19.41 38.07
C ASN A 2 -4.19 18.84 36.70
N LYS A 3 -4.88 19.28 35.64
CA LYS A 3 -4.54 18.93 34.26
C LYS A 3 -3.37 19.80 33.81
N VAL A 4 -2.17 19.23 33.75
CA VAL A 4 -1.02 19.88 33.10
C VAL A 4 -1.29 19.93 31.60
N ARG A 5 -1.43 21.13 31.03
CA ARG A 5 -1.50 21.32 29.59
C ARG A 5 -0.07 21.38 29.04
N VAL A 6 0.38 20.29 28.43
CA VAL A 6 1.64 20.27 27.67
C VAL A 6 1.33 20.71 26.25
N ALA A 7 1.79 21.90 25.87
CA ALA A 7 1.76 22.35 24.49
C ALA A 7 3.01 21.81 23.78
N ILE A 8 2.82 20.82 22.90
CA ILE A 8 3.92 20.27 22.10
C ILE A 8 4.19 21.26 20.95
N PRO A 9 5.43 21.77 20.81
CA PRO A 9 5.77 22.70 19.74
C PRO A 9 5.58 22.07 18.36
N ALA A 10 5.01 22.83 17.41
CA ALA A 10 4.64 22.35 16.08
C ALA A 10 5.80 21.80 15.23
N TRP A 11 7.05 22.11 15.58
CA TRP A 11 8.24 21.60 14.89
C TRP A 11 8.66 20.19 15.33
N VAL A 12 8.07 19.66 16.42
CA VAL A 12 8.35 18.32 16.94
C VAL A 12 7.49 17.25 16.25
N ILE A 13 6.30 17.63 15.74
CA ILE A 13 5.39 16.70 15.08
C ILE A 13 5.51 16.88 13.57
N GLU A 14 6.22 15.96 12.92
CA GLU A 14 6.21 15.89 11.46
C GLU A 14 4.77 15.74 10.95
N ARG A 15 4.41 16.50 9.91
CA ARG A 15 3.04 16.54 9.33
C ARG A 15 2.44 15.15 9.07
N LYS A 16 3.27 14.15 8.76
CA LYS A 16 2.86 12.75 8.54
C LYS A 16 2.32 12.07 9.81
N ILE A 17 2.81 12.43 10.99
CA ILE A 17 2.39 11.85 12.27
C ILE A 17 1.02 12.38 12.68
N MET A 18 0.67 13.63 12.33
CA MET A 18 -0.66 14.20 12.61
C MET A 18 -1.79 13.48 11.89
N VAL A 19 -1.53 12.94 10.69
CA VAL A 19 -2.56 12.25 9.87
C VAL A 19 -2.96 10.91 10.48
N VAL A 20 -2.06 10.26 11.23
CA VAL A 20 -2.34 8.95 11.85
C VAL A 20 -3.20 9.09 13.11
N TYR A 21 -3.27 10.28 13.70
CA TYR A 21 -3.89 10.52 15.02
C TYR A 21 -5.29 11.14 14.99
N LEU A 22 -5.78 11.57 13.83
CA LEU A 22 -7.07 12.27 13.73
C LEU A 22 -8.15 11.30 13.25
N ASP A 23 -8.99 10.92 14.21
CA ASP A 23 -10.36 10.42 14.05
C ASP A 23 -11.04 11.13 12.87
N ILE A 24 -11.27 10.40 11.77
CA ILE A 24 -11.61 10.98 10.47
C ILE A 24 -13.09 11.36 10.48
N ASN A 25 -13.38 12.63 10.74
CA ASN A 25 -14.67 13.24 10.43
C ASN A 25 -14.89 13.18 8.89
N GLU A 26 -16.12 12.83 8.46
CA GLU A 26 -16.52 12.75 7.04
C GLU A 26 -16.13 13.99 6.22
N GLU A 27 -16.13 15.17 6.83
CA GLU A 27 -15.73 16.42 6.18
C GLU A 27 -14.24 16.45 5.83
N PHE A 28 -13.37 15.95 6.71
CA PHE A 28 -11.93 15.84 6.48
C PHE A 28 -11.61 14.80 5.39
N SER A 29 -12.42 13.73 5.32
CA SER A 29 -12.31 12.73 4.24
C SER A 29 -12.65 13.29 2.86
N LYS A 30 -13.54 14.28 2.77
CA LYS A 30 -13.92 14.90 1.48
C LYS A 30 -12.85 15.87 0.99
N GLU A 31 -12.32 16.71 1.87
CA GLU A 31 -11.33 17.73 1.51
C GLU A 31 -9.96 17.13 1.16
N PHE A 32 -9.57 16.06 1.85
CA PHE A 32 -8.31 15.36 1.60
C PHE A 32 -8.49 14.09 0.78
N SER A 33 -9.67 13.85 0.20
CA SER A 33 -9.95 12.75 -0.75
C SER A 33 -8.81 12.61 -1.77
N ASP A 34 -8.40 13.70 -2.39
CA ASP A 34 -7.43 13.68 -3.48
C ASP A 34 -6.00 13.34 -3.01
N VAL A 35 -5.71 13.55 -1.72
CA VAL A 35 -4.43 13.23 -1.08
C VAL A 35 -4.47 11.83 -0.42
N MET A 36 -5.63 11.43 0.08
CA MET A 36 -5.93 10.12 0.68
C MET A 36 -6.18 9.04 -0.39
N GLN A 37 -6.50 9.44 -1.63
CA GLN A 37 -6.47 8.62 -2.83
C GLN A 37 -5.04 8.28 -3.28
N MET A 38 -4.15 7.99 -2.33
CA MET A 38 -3.09 7.02 -2.57
C MET A 38 -3.67 5.58 -2.56
N ALA A 39 -4.88 5.39 -3.11
CA ALA A 39 -5.27 4.09 -3.59
C ALA A 39 -4.26 3.74 -4.70
N PRO A 40 -3.64 2.55 -4.69
CA PRO A 40 -2.78 2.17 -5.80
C PRO A 40 -3.56 2.38 -7.10
N GLU A 41 -2.96 3.12 -8.04
CA GLU A 41 -3.63 3.46 -9.30
C GLU A 41 -4.22 2.18 -9.89
N LYS A 42 -5.41 2.23 -10.51
CA LYS A 42 -6.04 1.07 -11.18
C LYS A 42 -5.02 0.24 -11.99
N LYS A 43 -4.06 0.91 -12.63
CA LYS A 43 -2.91 0.34 -13.35
C LYS A 43 -2.02 -0.58 -12.52
N PHE A 44 -1.78 -0.25 -11.25
CA PHE A 44 -1.03 -1.09 -10.33
C PHE A 44 -1.75 -2.41 -10.08
N TYR A 45 -3.04 -2.36 -9.75
CA TYR A 45 -3.81 -3.59 -9.51
C TYR A 45 -3.94 -4.45 -10.77
N GLU A 46 -4.16 -3.83 -11.94
CA GLU A 46 -4.15 -4.53 -13.23
C GLU A 46 -2.79 -5.19 -13.51
N PHE A 47 -1.70 -4.49 -13.23
CA PHE A 47 -0.34 -5.01 -13.36
C PHE A 47 -0.09 -6.21 -12.45
N VAL A 48 -0.44 -6.11 -11.15
CA VAL A 48 -0.28 -7.21 -10.19
C VAL A 48 -1.14 -8.40 -10.60
N ALA A 49 -2.41 -8.18 -10.94
CA ALA A 49 -3.32 -9.23 -11.37
C ALA A 49 -2.83 -9.96 -12.62
N LYS A 50 -2.25 -9.25 -13.59
CA LYS A 50 -1.64 -9.85 -14.79
C LYS A 50 -0.55 -10.86 -14.40
N HIS A 51 0.39 -10.47 -13.54
CA HIS A 51 1.50 -11.35 -13.14
C HIS A 51 1.04 -12.50 -12.24
N VAL A 52 0.10 -12.25 -11.34
CA VAL A 52 -0.52 -13.30 -10.52
C VAL A 52 -1.23 -14.33 -11.40
N ASN A 53 -2.06 -13.89 -12.36
CA ASN A 53 -2.79 -14.80 -13.25
C ASN A 53 -1.85 -15.58 -14.17
N ALA A 54 -0.84 -14.92 -14.75
CA ALA A 54 0.16 -15.59 -15.59
C ALA A 54 0.90 -16.70 -14.81
N TYR A 55 1.25 -16.44 -13.55
CA TYR A 55 1.90 -17.45 -12.71
C TYR A 55 0.93 -18.57 -12.28
N LEU A 56 -0.31 -18.21 -11.91
CA LEU A 56 -1.31 -19.16 -11.41
C LEU A 56 -1.84 -20.09 -12.51
N GLN A 57 -2.14 -19.55 -13.69
CA GLN A 57 -2.83 -20.26 -14.78
C GLN A 57 -1.85 -20.83 -15.81
N GLU A 58 -0.81 -20.07 -16.15
CA GLU A 58 0.10 -20.41 -17.25
C GLU A 58 1.45 -20.97 -16.74
N GLY A 59 1.69 -20.94 -15.42
CA GLY A 59 2.94 -21.36 -14.81
C GLY A 59 4.13 -20.47 -15.17
N MET A 60 3.89 -19.28 -15.74
CA MET A 60 4.94 -18.37 -16.17
C MET A 60 5.55 -17.64 -14.98
N MET A 61 6.86 -17.78 -14.80
CA MET A 61 7.60 -17.11 -13.73
C MET A 61 7.56 -15.59 -13.92
N PRO A 62 7.23 -14.81 -12.86
CA PRO A 62 7.36 -13.36 -12.91
C PRO A 62 8.84 -12.93 -13.04
N PRO A 63 9.09 -11.69 -13.50
CA PRO A 63 10.43 -11.10 -13.49
C PRO A 63 11.08 -11.18 -12.11
N THR A 64 12.41 -11.38 -12.09
CA THR A 64 13.18 -11.65 -10.86
C THR A 64 13.00 -10.60 -9.76
N GLU A 65 12.81 -9.33 -10.14
CA GLU A 65 12.66 -8.20 -9.22
C GLU A 65 11.33 -8.21 -8.46
N ILE A 66 10.30 -8.84 -9.04
CA ILE A 66 8.94 -8.90 -8.47
C ILE A 66 8.46 -10.32 -8.16
N ALA A 67 9.23 -11.33 -8.55
CA ALA A 67 8.89 -12.74 -8.32
C ALA A 67 8.56 -13.05 -6.86
N PRO A 68 9.35 -12.61 -5.85
CA PRO A 68 9.02 -12.88 -4.45
C PRO A 68 7.64 -12.34 -4.06
N ALA A 69 7.31 -11.12 -4.48
CA ALA A 69 6.04 -10.48 -4.16
C ALA A 69 4.85 -11.23 -4.79
N ILE A 70 4.96 -11.59 -6.07
CA ILE A 70 3.88 -12.30 -6.79
C ILE A 70 3.69 -13.72 -6.26
N ILE A 71 4.78 -14.45 -5.98
CA ILE A 71 4.72 -15.81 -5.44
C ILE A 71 4.07 -15.80 -4.06
N ASN A 72 4.44 -14.87 -3.18
CA ASN A 72 3.81 -14.75 -1.86
C ASN A 72 2.29 -14.54 -1.95
N LEU A 73 1.83 -13.71 -2.90
CA LEU A 73 0.38 -13.49 -3.12
C LEU A 73 -0.30 -14.77 -3.61
N VAL A 74 0.33 -15.50 -4.52
CA VAL A 74 -0.21 -16.77 -5.02
C VAL A 74 -0.23 -17.82 -3.92
N ASP A 75 0.78 -17.86 -3.06
CA ASP A 75 0.84 -18.80 -1.93
C ASP A 75 -0.23 -18.47 -0.87
N ASP A 76 -0.49 -17.19 -0.60
CA ASP A 76 -1.60 -16.77 0.25
C ASP A 76 -2.94 -17.22 -0.34
N TYR A 77 -3.15 -17.02 -1.65
CA TYR A 77 -4.34 -17.47 -2.35
C TYR A 77 -4.53 -18.99 -2.30
N LYS A 78 -3.46 -19.76 -2.61
CA LYS A 78 -3.48 -21.23 -2.57
C LYS A 78 -3.71 -21.77 -1.16
N ALA A 79 -3.23 -21.07 -0.14
CA ALA A 79 -3.49 -21.39 1.27
C ALA A 79 -4.90 -21.00 1.75
N GLY A 80 -5.75 -20.43 0.87
CA GLY A 80 -7.08 -19.95 1.23
C GLY A 80 -7.08 -18.72 2.12
N ARG A 81 -5.96 -17.99 2.20
CA ARG A 81 -5.81 -16.75 2.97
C ARG A 81 -6.11 -15.55 2.09
N SER A 82 -6.48 -14.44 2.72
CA SER A 82 -6.55 -13.15 2.03
C SER A 82 -5.16 -12.76 1.53
N MET A 83 -5.03 -12.52 0.23
CA MET A 83 -3.79 -12.05 -0.37
C MET A 83 -3.38 -10.72 0.26
N THR A 84 -2.21 -10.70 0.91
CA THR A 84 -1.74 -9.53 1.65
C THR A 84 -0.43 -9.02 1.05
N LEU A 85 -0.45 -7.76 0.58
CA LEU A 85 0.77 -7.08 0.15
C LEU A 85 1.48 -6.48 1.35
N ARG A 86 2.72 -6.91 1.60
CA ARG A 86 3.60 -6.25 2.58
C ARG A 86 4.16 -4.96 1.98
N ALA A 87 4.58 -4.02 2.83
CA ALA A 87 5.14 -2.75 2.37
C ALA A 87 6.33 -2.91 1.41
N GLY A 88 7.22 -3.88 1.67
CA GLY A 88 8.36 -4.18 0.80
C GLY A 88 7.94 -4.71 -0.59
N ASP A 89 6.93 -5.59 -0.62
CA ASP A 89 6.37 -6.14 -1.86
C ASP A 89 5.67 -5.06 -2.69
N TYR A 90 4.92 -4.18 -2.03
CA TYR A 90 4.29 -3.04 -2.67
C TYR A 90 5.34 -2.11 -3.32
N ILE A 91 6.41 -1.78 -2.59
CA ILE A 91 7.48 -0.92 -3.10
C ILE A 91 8.21 -1.56 -4.28
N SER A 92 8.51 -2.86 -4.24
CA SER A 92 9.18 -3.55 -5.33
C SER A 92 8.32 -3.58 -6.60
N LEU A 93 7.04 -3.92 -6.48
CA LEU A 93 6.08 -3.92 -7.57
C LEU A 93 5.89 -2.52 -8.17
N GLN A 94 5.75 -1.49 -7.32
CA GLN A 94 5.56 -0.10 -7.75
C GLN A 94 6.81 0.44 -8.46
N ASN A 95 8.00 0.11 -7.96
CA ASN A 95 9.26 0.50 -8.59
C ASN A 95 9.44 -0.18 -9.95
N TYR A 96 9.10 -1.46 -10.07
CA TYR A 96 9.15 -2.18 -11.33
C TYR A 96 8.18 -1.58 -12.35
N LEU A 97 6.93 -1.33 -11.96
CA LEU A 97 5.92 -0.70 -12.80
C LEU A 97 6.36 0.69 -13.31
N ARG A 98 7.04 1.47 -12.47
CA ARG A 98 7.59 2.78 -12.86
C ARG A 98 8.80 2.68 -13.80
N LYS A 99 9.63 1.66 -13.65
CA LYS A 99 10.80 1.40 -14.51
C LYS A 99 10.43 0.84 -15.87
N GLY A 100 9.30 0.14 -15.97
CA GLY A 100 8.76 -0.41 -17.23
C GLY A 100 8.00 0.58 -18.11
N LYS A 101 8.10 1.89 -17.82
CA LYS A 101 7.72 2.97 -18.73
C LYS A 101 8.90 3.38 -19.60
#